data_AF-A0A059CQ95-F1
#
_entry.id   AF-A0A059CQ95-F1
#
_cell.length_a   1.000
_cell.length_b   1.000
_cell.length_c   1.000
_cell.angle_alpha   90.00
_cell.angle_beta   90.00
_cell.angle_gamma   90.00
#
_symmetry.space_group_name_H-M   'P 1'
#
loop_
_entity.id
_entity.type
_entity.pdbx_description
1 polymer ?
#
loop_
_entity_poly.entity_id
_entity_poly.type
_entity_poly.pdbx_seq_one_letter_code
_entity_poly.pdbx_strand_id
1 'polypeptide(L)'
;EYIQSLDTQLREEMSRHAPLYGAGLDALSMTELETISRIHEEGLRQIHAIQQQRNGSPLSSPIMSPHTLPPHNHGLYPTTPPQVAKVVKEKDDLAERLKSAEAGRKRFDEELKRYATENVTREEIRQSLEDEIRRLRQTVGQTEGEKRKKDERIAEYEERIHGMQARLEAYQEYIQSLDTQLREEMSRHAPLYGAGLDALSMTELETISRIHEEGLRQIHAIQQQRKFLFDTACNWRSEMKAEMDRVAPERKKLSEQVRDLENQLEGLRSERAEEIAKLTSEKKALQDRLRDAESQILQLKSAEAGRKRSDEEPKRYATENITREEIRQSLEDEIRRLRQTVGQTEGEKREKEERIAEYEERIHSMQARLEAYQECIQSLVTQLGEEMSRHAPLYGADLDALSMKELETISCIHEVGLRQIHAIQQQRKGSPLSSPIVSPHTLPPHDQGLYPTVPPPVAAGLPPSVMPNGIGMHHSNRHVNGAMGPWFNHK
;
A
#
# COMPACT_ATOMS: atom_id res chain seq x y z
N GLU A 1 15.16 26.04 -10.10
CA GLU A 1 16.49 26.55 -9.70
C GLU A 1 16.78 27.96 -10.24
N TYR A 2 17.34 28.15 -11.44
CA TYR A 2 17.83 29.47 -11.90
C TYR A 2 16.82 30.64 -11.75
N ILE A 3 15.56 30.45 -12.20
CA ILE A 3 14.51 31.47 -12.07
C ILE A 3 14.16 31.77 -10.60
N GLN A 4 14.20 30.75 -9.72
CA GLN A 4 13.96 30.93 -8.29
C GLN A 4 15.12 31.67 -7.61
N SER A 5 16.36 31.48 -8.07
CA SER A 5 17.52 32.27 -7.62
C SER A 5 17.35 33.76 -7.93
N LEU A 6 16.87 34.09 -9.15
CA LEU A 6 16.55 35.45 -9.55
C LEU A 6 15.38 36.06 -8.75
N ASP A 7 14.30 35.30 -8.51
CA ASP A 7 13.17 35.79 -7.70
C ASP A 7 13.56 36.00 -6.23
N THR A 8 14.44 35.15 -5.67
CA THR A 8 15.01 35.34 -4.33
C THR A 8 15.90 36.60 -4.29
N GLN A 9 16.82 36.79 -5.24
CA GLN A 9 17.67 37.99 -5.29
C GLN A 9 16.85 39.28 -5.44
N LEU A 10 15.83 39.29 -6.30
CA LEU A 10 14.94 40.44 -6.46
C LEU A 10 14.18 40.74 -5.16
N ARG A 11 13.73 39.71 -4.45
CA ARG A 11 13.05 39.82 -3.15
C ARG A 11 13.98 40.32 -2.04
N GLU A 12 15.25 39.90 -2.02
CA GLU A 12 16.26 40.44 -1.10
C GLU A 12 16.54 41.92 -1.35
N GLU A 13 16.75 42.34 -2.60
CA GLU A 13 16.96 43.75 -2.95
C GLU A 13 15.73 44.62 -2.65
N MET A 14 14.51 44.13 -2.95
CA MET A 14 13.28 44.81 -2.55
C MET A 14 13.18 44.94 -1.02
N SER A 15 13.58 43.93 -0.26
CA SER A 15 13.58 43.97 1.21
C SER A 15 14.62 44.94 1.78
N ARG A 16 15.80 45.04 1.16
CA ARG A 16 16.85 46.04 1.51
C ARG A 16 16.38 47.47 1.31
N HIS A 17 15.55 47.74 0.31
CA HIS A 17 15.01 49.06 0.02
C HIS A 17 13.66 49.37 0.69
N ALA A 18 12.94 48.38 1.23
CA ALA A 18 11.62 48.55 1.85
C ALA A 18 11.54 49.65 2.93
N PRO A 19 12.54 49.85 3.83
CA PRO A 19 12.49 50.91 4.83
C PRO A 19 12.45 52.33 4.25
N LEU A 20 13.00 52.55 3.05
CA LEU A 20 12.98 53.86 2.38
C LEU A 20 11.56 54.25 1.92
N TYR A 21 10.65 53.28 1.84
CA TYR A 21 9.23 53.45 1.53
C TYR A 21 8.33 53.34 2.79
N GLY A 22 8.94 53.32 3.99
CA GLY A 22 8.22 53.30 5.27
C GLY A 22 7.72 51.92 5.72
N ALA A 23 8.11 50.83 5.05
CA ALA A 23 7.72 49.47 5.43
C ALA A 23 8.79 48.80 6.30
N GLY A 24 8.39 48.15 7.39
CA GLY A 24 9.29 47.35 8.25
C GLY A 24 10.14 48.15 9.24
N LEU A 25 9.79 49.41 9.53
CA LEU A 25 10.52 50.28 10.46
C LEU A 25 10.67 49.67 11.87
N ASP A 26 9.68 48.88 12.29
CA ASP A 26 9.60 48.23 13.61
C ASP A 26 10.72 47.21 13.89
N ALA A 27 11.42 46.77 12.84
CA ALA A 27 12.49 45.76 12.91
C ALA A 27 13.91 46.36 12.88
N LEU A 28 14.06 47.68 12.78
CA LEU A 28 15.34 48.37 12.70
C LEU A 28 15.83 48.85 14.07
N SER A 29 17.15 48.90 14.27
CA SER A 29 17.72 49.52 15.46
C SER A 29 17.52 51.04 15.46
N MET A 30 17.50 51.66 16.64
CA MET A 30 17.39 53.12 16.78
C MET A 30 18.46 53.88 15.99
N THR A 31 19.67 53.34 15.88
CA THR A 31 20.78 53.91 15.10
C THR A 31 20.54 53.86 13.57
N GLU A 32 19.83 52.84 13.09
CA GLU A 32 19.44 52.74 11.67
C GLU A 32 18.26 53.68 11.37
N LEU A 33 17.29 53.77 12.29
CA LEU A 33 16.17 54.73 12.23
C LEU A 33 16.65 56.19 12.24
N GLU A 34 17.59 56.55 13.12
CA GLU A 34 18.23 57.89 13.09
C GLU A 34 18.96 58.14 11.77
N THR A 35 19.64 57.13 11.22
CA THR A 35 20.36 57.26 9.94
C THR A 35 19.40 57.49 8.78
N ILE A 36 18.31 56.73 8.69
CA ILE A 36 17.25 56.90 7.68
C ILE A 36 16.57 58.27 7.85
N SER A 37 16.24 58.67 9.08
CA SER A 37 15.64 59.97 9.39
C SER A 37 16.53 61.12 8.93
N ARG A 38 17.83 61.07 9.22
CA ARG A 38 18.81 62.09 8.79
C ARG A 38 18.95 62.18 7.27
N ILE A 39 18.88 61.04 6.56
CA ILE A 39 18.86 61.01 5.08
C ILE A 39 17.57 61.65 4.55
N HIS A 40 16.42 61.36 5.18
CA HIS A 40 15.13 61.87 4.75
C HIS A 40 14.99 63.39 4.98
N GLU A 41 15.45 63.89 6.14
CA GLU A 41 15.54 65.34 6.38
C GLU A 41 16.44 66.04 5.35
N GLU A 42 17.60 65.45 5.02
CA GLU A 42 18.56 66.06 4.10
C GLU A 42 18.02 66.09 2.66
N GLY A 43 17.32 65.04 2.25
CA GLY A 43 16.56 65.02 1.00
C GLY A 43 15.49 66.11 0.95
N LEU A 44 14.72 66.29 2.04
CA LEU A 44 13.72 67.37 2.14
C LEU A 44 14.36 68.77 2.13
N ARG A 45 15.49 68.97 2.83
CA ARG A 45 16.28 70.22 2.78
C ARG A 45 16.73 70.53 1.35
N GLN A 46 17.20 69.53 0.60
CA GLN A 46 17.62 69.71 -0.80
C GLN A 46 16.42 69.98 -1.74
N ILE A 47 15.29 69.29 -1.56
CA ILE A 47 14.06 69.57 -2.33
C ILE A 47 13.57 71.00 -2.09
N HIS A 48 13.54 71.47 -0.84
CA HIS A 48 13.18 72.85 -0.51
C HIS A 48 14.18 73.87 -1.08
N ALA A 49 15.49 73.58 -1.08
CA ALA A 49 16.49 74.44 -1.72
C ALA A 49 16.27 74.55 -3.24
N ILE A 50 15.99 73.44 -3.93
CA ILE A 50 15.67 73.42 -5.37
C ILE A 50 14.39 74.19 -5.67
N GLN A 51 13.35 74.07 -4.83
CA GLN A 51 12.11 74.83 -4.97
C GLN A 51 12.31 76.34 -4.75
N GLN A 52 13.16 76.75 -3.80
CA GLN A 52 13.51 78.15 -3.59
C GLN A 52 14.32 78.73 -4.76
N GLN A 53 15.28 77.97 -5.33
CA GLN A 53 15.97 78.39 -6.57
C GLN A 53 14.99 78.55 -7.74
N ARG A 54 14.01 77.66 -7.88
CA ARG A 54 13.05 77.69 -9.00
C ARG A 54 12.02 78.82 -8.90
N ASN A 55 11.70 79.28 -7.70
CA ASN A 55 10.81 80.42 -7.44
C ASN A 55 11.56 81.73 -7.19
N GLY A 56 12.87 81.76 -7.46
CA GLY A 56 13.82 82.73 -6.88
C GLY A 56 14.55 83.67 -7.84
N SER A 57 13.92 84.16 -8.92
CA SER A 57 14.36 85.41 -9.58
C SER A 57 13.27 86.07 -10.43
N PRO A 58 13.14 87.42 -10.45
CA PRO A 58 12.07 88.13 -11.16
C PRO A 58 12.61 89.13 -12.22
N LEU A 59 11.78 90.11 -12.57
CA LEU A 59 11.99 91.36 -13.34
C LEU A 59 11.71 91.35 -14.86
N SER A 60 11.14 92.50 -15.24
CA SER A 60 11.07 93.14 -16.57
C SER A 60 10.10 92.50 -17.60
N SER A 61 9.22 93.24 -18.29
CA SER A 61 9.28 94.63 -18.83
C SER A 61 10.28 94.75 -20.01
N PRO A 62 10.15 95.72 -20.96
CA PRO A 62 9.39 96.97 -20.83
C PRO A 62 8.56 97.45 -22.05
N ILE A 63 7.72 98.46 -21.78
CA ILE A 63 7.43 99.67 -22.59
C ILE A 63 7.24 99.53 -24.12
N MET A 64 6.10 100.00 -24.63
CA MET A 64 6.05 101.09 -25.66
C MET A 64 4.62 101.61 -25.88
N SER A 65 4.32 102.79 -25.31
CA SER A 65 3.30 103.70 -25.87
C SER A 65 3.90 104.46 -27.05
N PRO A 66 3.14 104.77 -28.11
CA PRO A 66 2.69 106.18 -28.32
C PRO A 66 1.32 106.29 -29.07
N HIS A 67 0.67 107.45 -29.26
CA HIS A 67 0.71 108.76 -28.60
C HIS A 67 -0.63 109.52 -28.82
N THR A 68 -1.04 110.27 -27.79
CA THR A 68 -1.40 111.72 -27.81
C THR A 68 -2.15 112.35 -29.01
N LEU A 69 -3.36 112.87 -28.73
CA LEU A 69 -3.87 114.28 -28.81
C LEU A 69 -3.09 115.36 -29.63
N PRO A 70 -3.64 116.58 -29.88
CA PRO A 70 -5.00 117.12 -29.65
C PRO A 70 -5.66 117.44 -31.03
N PRO A 71 -5.97 118.66 -31.54
CA PRO A 71 -6.48 119.92 -30.94
C PRO A 71 -7.65 120.61 -31.69
N HIS A 72 -8.15 121.72 -31.14
CA HIS A 72 -8.80 122.82 -31.90
C HIS A 72 -7.68 123.72 -32.53
N ASN A 73 -7.89 124.66 -33.47
CA ASN A 73 -8.99 125.61 -33.61
C ASN A 73 -8.91 126.39 -34.95
N HIS A 74 -9.96 127.16 -35.26
CA HIS A 74 -10.06 128.26 -36.26
C HIS A 74 -9.81 127.99 -37.76
N GLY A 75 -10.79 128.39 -38.58
CA GLY A 75 -10.68 128.49 -40.04
C GLY A 75 -12.01 128.97 -40.62
N LEU A 76 -12.08 130.24 -41.04
CA LEU A 76 -13.29 130.84 -41.63
C LEU A 76 -13.35 130.62 -43.16
N TYR A 77 -14.59 130.69 -43.67
CA TYR A 77 -15.04 130.91 -45.07
C TYR A 77 -14.11 131.79 -45.95
N PRO A 78 -14.24 131.78 -47.31
CA PRO A 78 -15.32 131.22 -48.18
C PRO A 78 -14.76 130.35 -49.36
N THR A 79 -15.47 129.79 -50.36
CA THR A 79 -16.91 129.55 -50.66
C THR A 79 -17.05 128.39 -51.68
N THR A 80 -18.03 127.50 -51.51
CA THR A 80 -18.86 126.87 -52.58
C THR A 80 -19.98 126.04 -51.90
N PRO A 81 -21.11 125.69 -52.56
CA PRO A 81 -22.37 125.46 -51.85
C PRO A 81 -22.41 124.29 -50.83
N PRO A 82 -23.00 124.45 -49.63
CA PRO A 82 -22.61 123.63 -48.47
C PRO A 82 -23.28 122.26 -48.35
N GLN A 83 -24.26 121.94 -49.20
CA GLN A 83 -25.08 120.72 -49.04
C GLN A 83 -24.41 119.49 -49.67
N VAL A 84 -23.89 119.59 -50.90
CA VAL A 84 -23.36 118.41 -51.62
C VAL A 84 -22.03 117.94 -51.04
N ALA A 85 -21.05 118.83 -50.84
CA ALA A 85 -19.72 118.43 -50.38
C ALA A 85 -19.73 117.80 -48.97
N LYS A 86 -20.58 118.31 -48.08
CA LYS A 86 -20.75 117.76 -46.72
C LYS A 86 -21.38 116.36 -46.77
N VAL A 87 -22.48 116.20 -47.52
CA VAL A 87 -23.15 114.91 -47.70
C VAL A 87 -22.28 113.89 -48.42
N VAL A 88 -21.47 114.29 -49.41
CA VAL A 88 -20.51 113.40 -50.08
C VAL A 88 -19.46 112.89 -49.08
N LYS A 89 -18.82 113.78 -48.32
CA LYS A 89 -17.85 113.37 -47.30
C LYS A 89 -18.49 112.48 -46.23
N GLU A 90 -19.65 112.85 -45.71
CA GLU A 90 -20.38 112.03 -44.74
C GLU A 90 -20.75 110.65 -45.31
N LYS A 91 -21.11 110.57 -46.59
CA LYS A 91 -21.40 109.31 -47.31
C LYS A 91 -20.12 108.47 -47.54
N ASP A 92 -18.97 109.08 -47.79
CA ASP A 92 -17.69 108.37 -47.95
C ASP A 92 -17.13 107.89 -46.59
N ASP A 93 -17.18 108.73 -45.56
CA ASP A 93 -16.87 108.36 -44.18
C ASP A 93 -17.80 107.23 -43.67
N LEU A 94 -19.09 107.26 -44.04
CA LEU A 94 -20.04 106.17 -43.77
C LEU A 94 -19.75 104.90 -44.59
N ALA A 95 -19.27 105.03 -45.83
CA ALA A 95 -18.94 103.89 -46.68
C ALA A 95 -17.72 103.11 -46.17
N GLU A 96 -16.64 103.80 -45.76
CA GLU A 96 -15.49 103.13 -45.13
C GLU A 96 -15.81 102.60 -43.73
N ARG A 97 -16.69 103.27 -42.97
CA ARG A 97 -17.23 102.71 -41.71
C ARG A 97 -18.06 101.45 -41.94
N LEU A 98 -18.92 101.42 -42.97
CA LEU A 98 -19.69 100.24 -43.36
C LEU A 98 -18.76 99.11 -43.77
N LYS A 99 -17.84 99.36 -44.70
CA LYS A 99 -16.81 98.40 -45.18
C LYS A 99 -15.95 97.85 -44.04
N SER A 100 -15.59 98.68 -43.06
CA SER A 100 -14.88 98.26 -41.84
C SER A 100 -15.76 97.39 -40.93
N ALA A 101 -17.03 97.75 -40.75
CA ALA A 101 -17.99 96.94 -39.97
C ALA A 101 -18.31 95.60 -40.65
N GLU A 102 -18.37 95.56 -41.99
CA GLU A 102 -18.55 94.32 -42.75
C GLU A 102 -17.31 93.41 -42.71
N ALA A 103 -16.10 93.99 -42.74
CA ALA A 103 -14.86 93.25 -42.52
C ALA A 103 -14.78 92.71 -41.09
N GLY A 104 -15.23 93.49 -40.09
CA GLY A 104 -15.39 93.04 -38.70
C GLY A 104 -16.38 91.89 -38.58
N ARG A 105 -17.59 92.02 -39.15
CA ARG A 105 -18.62 90.97 -39.20
C ARG A 105 -18.08 89.68 -39.79
N LYS A 106 -17.40 89.74 -40.94
CA LYS A 106 -16.77 88.57 -41.58
C LYS A 106 -15.74 87.88 -40.69
N ARG A 107 -14.92 88.63 -39.94
CA ARG A 107 -13.97 88.05 -38.98
C ARG A 107 -14.68 87.33 -37.84
N PHE A 108 -15.72 87.93 -37.26
CA PHE A 108 -16.54 87.25 -36.25
C PHE A 108 -17.27 86.02 -36.82
N ASP A 109 -17.79 86.09 -38.05
CA ASP A 109 -18.41 84.94 -38.74
C ASP A 109 -17.40 83.79 -38.99
N GLU A 110 -16.12 84.11 -39.21
CA GLU A 110 -15.03 83.13 -39.32
C GLU A 110 -14.59 82.58 -37.96
N GLU A 111 -14.48 83.42 -36.93
CA GLU A 111 -14.13 83.02 -35.57
C GLU A 111 -15.21 82.10 -34.97
N LEU A 112 -16.49 82.40 -35.20
CA LEU A 112 -17.61 81.51 -34.84
C LEU A 112 -17.52 80.15 -35.54
N LYS A 113 -17.10 80.11 -36.81
CA LYS A 113 -16.90 78.85 -37.54
C LYS A 113 -15.70 78.06 -37.00
N ARG A 114 -14.58 78.72 -36.68
CA ARG A 114 -13.41 78.08 -36.06
C ARG A 114 -13.78 77.49 -34.71
N TYR A 115 -14.48 78.26 -33.87
CA TYR A 115 -14.97 77.80 -32.57
C TYR A 115 -15.97 76.64 -32.70
N ALA A 116 -16.85 76.65 -33.71
CA ALA A 116 -17.71 75.50 -33.99
C ALA A 116 -16.92 74.23 -34.34
N THR A 117 -15.90 74.33 -35.21
CA THR A 117 -15.03 73.18 -35.53
C THR A 117 -14.17 72.72 -34.36
N GLU A 118 -13.68 73.64 -33.52
CA GLU A 118 -12.89 73.34 -32.33
C GLU A 118 -13.71 72.65 -31.24
N ASN A 119 -14.99 73.03 -31.07
CA ASN A 119 -15.89 72.32 -30.17
C ASN A 119 -16.20 70.90 -30.66
N VAL A 120 -16.32 70.67 -31.98
CA VAL A 120 -16.52 69.32 -32.53
C VAL A 120 -15.29 68.43 -32.27
N THR A 121 -14.08 68.90 -32.58
CA THR A 121 -12.87 68.09 -32.32
C THR A 121 -12.60 67.88 -30.83
N ARG A 122 -12.94 68.86 -29.98
CA ARG A 122 -12.92 68.71 -28.52
C ARG A 122 -13.94 67.68 -28.02
N GLU A 123 -15.11 67.60 -28.63
CA GLU A 123 -16.15 66.61 -28.31
C GLU A 123 -15.74 65.20 -28.76
N GLU A 124 -15.15 65.07 -29.95
CA GLU A 124 -14.57 63.80 -30.44
C GLU A 124 -13.45 63.28 -29.50
N ILE A 125 -12.58 64.19 -29.00
CA ILE A 125 -11.57 63.86 -27.99
C ILE A 125 -12.23 63.45 -26.67
N ARG A 126 -13.30 64.14 -26.23
CA ARG A 126 -14.04 63.75 -25.01
C ARG A 126 -14.64 62.36 -25.14
N GLN A 127 -15.37 62.07 -26.22
CA GLN A 127 -15.99 60.77 -26.45
C GLN A 127 -14.95 59.63 -26.53
N SER A 128 -13.80 59.89 -27.16
CA SER A 128 -12.68 58.95 -27.23
C SER A 128 -12.11 58.62 -25.84
N LEU A 129 -11.93 59.65 -24.98
CA LEU A 129 -11.49 59.47 -23.59
C LEU A 129 -12.54 58.75 -22.74
N GLU A 130 -13.83 59.05 -22.91
CA GLU A 130 -14.93 58.33 -22.23
C GLU A 130 -15.00 56.85 -22.65
N ASP A 131 -14.73 56.55 -23.92
CA ASP A 131 -14.66 55.18 -24.44
C ASP A 131 -13.41 54.41 -23.99
N GLU A 132 -12.28 55.09 -23.82
CA GLU A 132 -11.09 54.49 -23.18
C GLU A 132 -11.36 54.24 -21.68
N ILE A 133 -11.92 55.21 -20.96
CA ILE A 133 -12.34 55.05 -19.56
C ILE A 133 -13.33 53.88 -19.41
N ARG A 134 -14.28 53.73 -20.35
CA ARG A 134 -15.24 52.62 -20.39
C ARG A 134 -14.56 51.27 -20.61
N ARG A 135 -13.62 51.17 -21.56
CA ARG A 135 -12.83 49.95 -21.81
C ARG A 135 -11.93 49.60 -20.61
N LEU A 136 -11.23 50.57 -20.03
CA LEU A 136 -10.40 50.38 -18.83
C LEU A 136 -11.22 49.89 -17.63
N ARG A 137 -12.41 50.46 -17.38
CA ARG A 137 -13.32 49.97 -16.31
C ARG A 137 -13.75 48.52 -16.54
N GLN A 138 -14.03 48.12 -17.78
CA GLN A 138 -14.37 46.73 -18.11
C GLN A 138 -13.19 45.78 -17.82
N THR A 139 -11.98 46.14 -18.25
CA THR A 139 -10.77 45.36 -17.99
C THR A 139 -10.46 45.25 -16.49
N VAL A 140 -10.61 46.34 -15.72
CA VAL A 140 -10.44 46.33 -14.26
C VAL A 140 -11.48 45.44 -13.58
N GLY A 141 -12.75 45.51 -13.99
CA GLY A 141 -13.78 44.61 -13.46
C GLY A 141 -13.51 43.12 -13.75
N GLN A 142 -12.89 42.82 -14.90
CA GLN A 142 -12.45 41.46 -15.25
C GLN A 142 -11.26 41.01 -14.39
N THR A 143 -10.21 41.83 -14.26
CA THR A 143 -9.02 41.46 -13.47
C THR A 143 -9.31 41.41 -11.97
N GLU A 144 -10.20 42.25 -11.44
CA GLU A 144 -10.74 42.11 -10.08
C GLU A 144 -11.51 40.79 -9.90
N GLY A 145 -12.35 40.41 -10.88
CA GLY A 145 -13.09 39.14 -10.87
C GLY A 145 -12.16 37.92 -10.90
N GLU A 146 -11.07 37.98 -11.67
CA GLU A 146 -10.02 36.97 -11.62
C GLU A 146 -9.23 36.98 -10.32
N LYS A 147 -8.97 38.16 -9.73
CA LYS A 147 -8.28 38.28 -8.45
C LYS A 147 -9.09 37.63 -7.34
N ARG A 148 -10.39 37.94 -7.23
CA ARG A 148 -11.31 37.32 -6.25
C ARG A 148 -11.27 35.79 -6.33
N LYS A 149 -11.30 35.21 -7.53
CA LYS A 149 -11.17 33.75 -7.76
C LYS A 149 -9.80 33.16 -7.40
N LYS A 150 -8.73 33.97 -7.38
CA LYS A 150 -7.39 33.57 -6.93
C LYS A 150 -7.32 33.69 -5.40
N ASP A 151 -7.87 34.76 -4.82
CA ASP A 151 -7.98 34.98 -3.38
C ASP A 151 -8.84 33.87 -2.70
N GLU A 152 -9.98 33.49 -3.32
CA GLU A 152 -10.83 32.35 -2.91
C GLU A 152 -10.04 31.04 -2.86
N ARG A 153 -9.28 30.73 -3.92
CA ARG A 153 -8.44 29.53 -3.97
C ARG A 153 -7.25 29.57 -3.01
N ILE A 154 -6.76 30.75 -2.64
CA ILE A 154 -5.73 30.89 -1.60
C ILE A 154 -6.34 30.48 -0.25
N ALA A 155 -7.54 30.96 0.09
CA ALA A 155 -8.23 30.56 1.31
C ALA A 155 -8.52 29.04 1.37
N GLU A 156 -8.92 28.41 0.25
CA GLU A 156 -9.04 26.93 0.15
C GLU A 156 -7.72 26.20 0.47
N TYR A 157 -6.59 26.73 0.00
CA TYR A 157 -5.27 26.16 0.29
C TYR A 157 -4.82 26.44 1.74
N GLU A 158 -5.14 27.60 2.30
CA GLU A 158 -4.85 27.96 3.69
C GLU A 158 -5.62 27.07 4.67
N GLU A 159 -6.93 26.87 4.49
CA GLU A 159 -7.72 25.92 5.29
C GLU A 159 -7.14 24.51 5.20
N ARG A 160 -6.77 24.06 3.99
CA ARG A 160 -6.14 22.75 3.78
C ARG A 160 -4.78 22.65 4.47
N ILE A 161 -3.96 23.71 4.47
CA ILE A 161 -2.66 23.74 5.15
C ILE A 161 -2.88 23.65 6.67
N HIS A 162 -3.80 24.42 7.24
CA HIS A 162 -4.15 24.35 8.65
C HIS A 162 -4.71 22.98 9.06
N GLY A 163 -5.58 22.38 8.25
CA GLY A 163 -6.07 21.02 8.47
C GLY A 163 -4.98 19.93 8.38
N MET A 164 -3.90 20.17 7.63
CA MET A 164 -2.73 19.30 7.63
C MET A 164 -1.80 19.57 8.82
N GLN A 165 -1.66 20.83 9.25
CA GLN A 165 -0.88 21.21 10.45
C GLN A 165 -1.48 20.62 11.72
N ALA A 166 -2.78 20.82 11.97
CA ALA A 166 -3.47 20.25 13.14
C ALA A 166 -3.39 18.71 13.20
N ARG A 167 -3.36 18.04 12.04
CA ARG A 167 -3.12 16.59 11.96
C ARG A 167 -1.67 16.21 12.28
N LEU A 168 -0.69 16.99 11.81
CA LEU A 168 0.72 16.77 12.15
C LEU A 168 0.97 16.98 13.65
N GLU A 169 0.36 17.99 14.25
CA GLU A 169 0.39 18.27 15.70
C GLU A 169 -0.21 17.09 16.49
N ALA A 170 -1.41 16.62 16.12
CA ALA A 170 -2.02 15.44 16.75
C ALA A 170 -1.18 14.15 16.59
N TYR A 171 -0.49 13.97 15.46
CA TYR A 171 0.46 12.86 15.29
C TYR A 171 1.73 13.04 16.15
N GLN A 172 2.21 14.27 16.36
CA GLN A 172 3.35 14.55 17.24
C GLN A 172 3.01 14.30 18.72
N GLU A 173 1.84 14.73 19.17
CA GLU A 173 1.32 14.42 20.52
C GLU A 173 1.16 12.91 20.72
N TYR A 174 0.62 12.20 19.73
CA TYR A 174 0.50 10.73 19.77
C TYR A 174 1.86 10.03 19.88
N ILE A 175 2.86 10.44 19.09
CA ILE A 175 4.23 9.90 19.17
C ILE A 175 4.83 10.19 20.57
N GLN A 176 4.69 11.40 21.10
CA GLN A 176 5.18 11.73 22.45
C GLN A 176 4.49 10.88 23.54
N SER A 177 3.21 10.54 23.36
CA SER A 177 2.50 9.64 24.27
C SER A 177 3.05 8.20 24.22
N LEU A 178 3.40 7.71 23.03
CA LEU A 178 4.01 6.38 22.84
C LEU A 178 5.44 6.34 23.38
N ASP A 179 6.26 7.37 23.13
CA ASP A 179 7.61 7.48 23.69
C ASP A 179 7.60 7.51 25.22
N THR A 180 6.57 8.12 25.81
CA THR A 180 6.38 8.16 27.27
C THR A 180 5.97 6.79 27.81
N GLN A 181 5.00 6.12 27.19
CA GLN A 181 4.58 4.76 27.56
C GLN A 181 5.73 3.75 27.43
N LEU A 182 6.52 3.82 26.34
CA LEU A 182 7.69 2.98 26.12
C LEU A 182 8.76 3.22 27.21
N ARG A 183 8.98 4.48 27.62
CA ARG A 183 9.92 4.82 28.69
C ARG A 183 9.45 4.32 30.06
N GLU A 184 8.15 4.39 30.34
CA GLU A 184 7.56 3.81 31.55
C GLU A 184 7.73 2.29 31.59
N GLU A 185 7.44 1.58 30.49
CA GLU A 185 7.63 0.13 30.42
C GLU A 185 9.12 -0.25 30.54
N MET A 186 10.04 0.40 29.82
CA MET A 186 11.48 0.15 30.02
C MET A 186 11.92 0.38 31.47
N SER A 187 11.30 1.33 32.19
CA SER A 187 11.57 1.57 33.61
C SER A 187 10.98 0.48 34.54
N ARG A 188 9.84 -0.13 34.17
CA ARG A 188 9.22 -1.24 34.92
C ARG A 188 10.06 -2.51 34.88
N HIS A 189 10.71 -2.80 33.75
CA HIS A 189 11.47 -4.05 33.55
C HIS A 189 12.99 -3.90 33.65
N ALA A 190 13.49 -2.68 33.85
CA ALA A 190 14.89 -2.38 34.13
C ALA A 190 15.56 -3.34 35.15
N PRO A 191 14.89 -3.79 36.24
CA PRO A 191 15.46 -4.75 37.17
C PRO A 191 15.77 -6.14 36.58
N LEU A 192 15.02 -6.63 35.59
CA LEU A 192 15.32 -7.91 34.92
C LEU A 192 16.65 -7.81 34.16
N TYR A 193 16.92 -6.65 33.57
CA TYR A 193 18.17 -6.34 32.87
C TYR A 193 19.30 -5.88 33.82
N GLY A 194 19.12 -6.01 35.13
CA GLY A 194 20.13 -5.70 36.15
C GLY A 194 20.25 -4.23 36.54
N ALA A 195 19.37 -3.34 36.06
CA ALA A 195 19.39 -1.92 36.38
C ALA A 195 18.41 -1.57 37.51
N GLY A 196 18.85 -0.77 38.50
CA GLY A 196 18.01 -0.32 39.62
C GLY A 196 17.70 -1.39 40.68
N LEU A 197 18.39 -2.54 40.66
CA LEU A 197 18.29 -3.60 41.68
C LEU A 197 18.51 -3.09 43.11
N ASP A 198 19.33 -2.05 43.26
CA ASP A 198 19.65 -1.34 44.48
C ASP A 198 18.49 -0.53 45.08
N ALA A 199 17.44 -0.23 44.30
CA ALA A 199 16.20 0.38 44.79
C ALA A 199 15.16 -0.65 45.30
N LEU A 200 15.27 -1.92 44.90
CA LEU A 200 14.30 -2.98 45.26
C LEU A 200 14.50 -3.52 46.67
N SER A 201 13.41 -4.01 47.28
CA SER A 201 13.45 -4.78 48.53
C SER A 201 14.11 -6.16 48.36
N MET A 202 14.48 -6.79 49.47
CA MET A 202 15.03 -8.16 49.44
C MET A 202 14.04 -9.20 48.91
N THR A 203 12.74 -9.03 49.18
CA THR A 203 11.68 -9.95 48.72
C THR A 203 11.41 -9.84 47.22
N GLU A 204 11.52 -8.64 46.64
CA GLU A 204 11.46 -8.45 45.19
C GLU A 204 12.71 -9.02 44.52
N LEU A 205 13.88 -8.76 45.09
CA LEU A 205 15.17 -9.24 44.59
C LEU A 205 15.31 -10.78 44.64
N GLU A 206 14.72 -11.44 45.64
CA GLU A 206 14.61 -12.90 45.71
C GLU A 206 13.54 -13.46 44.74
N THR A 207 12.47 -12.70 44.48
CA THR A 207 11.46 -13.06 43.47
C THR A 207 12.03 -13.01 42.05
N ILE A 208 12.80 -11.97 41.71
CA ILE A 208 13.48 -11.86 40.40
C ILE A 208 14.54 -12.97 40.26
N SER A 209 15.32 -13.26 41.30
CA SER A 209 16.27 -14.40 41.30
C SER A 209 15.57 -15.70 40.92
N ARG A 210 14.43 -16.01 41.56
CA ARG A 210 13.64 -17.21 41.25
C ARG A 210 13.12 -17.22 39.82
N ILE A 211 12.68 -16.08 39.28
CA ILE A 211 12.20 -15.97 37.89
C ILE A 211 13.34 -16.23 36.91
N HIS A 212 14.53 -15.64 37.11
CA HIS A 212 15.68 -15.89 36.24
C HIS A 212 16.22 -17.32 36.36
N GLU A 213 16.25 -17.90 37.57
CA GLU A 213 16.66 -19.30 37.81
C GLU A 213 15.70 -20.31 37.19
N GLU A 214 14.41 -19.98 37.06
CA GLU A 214 13.41 -20.74 36.32
C GLU A 214 13.56 -20.54 34.81
N GLY A 215 13.69 -19.30 34.34
CA GLY A 215 13.92 -18.96 32.94
C GLY A 215 15.15 -19.64 32.34
N LEU A 216 16.29 -19.64 33.03
CA LEU A 216 17.49 -20.38 32.60
C LEU A 216 17.26 -21.89 32.51
N ARG A 217 16.50 -22.49 33.43
CA ARG A 217 16.17 -23.93 33.36
C ARG A 217 15.27 -24.25 32.16
N GLN A 218 14.33 -23.37 31.83
CA GLN A 218 13.47 -23.50 30.66
C GLN A 218 14.24 -23.29 29.34
N ILE A 219 15.10 -22.27 29.25
CA ILE A 219 15.99 -22.03 28.10
C ILE A 219 16.88 -23.25 27.85
N HIS A 220 17.52 -23.81 28.89
CA HIS A 220 18.35 -25.01 28.73
C HIS A 220 17.54 -26.25 28.28
N ALA A 221 16.30 -26.42 28.76
CA ALA A 221 15.43 -27.51 28.31
C ALA A 221 15.04 -27.36 26.82
N ILE A 222 14.68 -26.15 26.39
CA ILE A 222 14.34 -25.83 24.99
C ILE A 222 15.57 -26.02 24.09
N GLN A 223 16.76 -25.55 24.51
CA GLN A 223 18.02 -25.78 23.79
C GLN A 223 18.30 -27.28 23.58
N GLN A 224 18.10 -28.11 24.60
CA GLN A 224 18.31 -29.56 24.51
C GLN A 224 17.30 -30.22 23.56
N GLN A 225 16.02 -29.89 23.66
CA GLN A 225 14.97 -30.39 22.76
C GLN A 225 15.24 -29.97 21.30
N ARG A 226 15.54 -28.70 21.07
CA ARG A 226 15.82 -28.15 19.74
C ARG A 226 17.07 -28.77 19.10
N LYS A 227 18.12 -29.02 19.88
CA LYS A 227 19.29 -29.78 19.43
C LYS A 227 18.91 -31.22 19.05
N PHE A 228 18.20 -31.93 19.92
CA PHE A 228 17.76 -33.31 19.65
C PHE A 228 16.92 -33.41 18.37
N LEU A 229 16.01 -32.47 18.14
CA LEU A 229 15.22 -32.40 16.91
C LEU A 229 16.08 -32.08 15.68
N PHE A 230 17.07 -31.20 15.78
CA PHE A 230 18.01 -30.90 14.70
C PHE A 230 18.88 -32.10 14.32
N ASP A 231 19.46 -32.79 15.31
CA ASP A 231 20.28 -33.99 15.11
C ASP A 231 19.43 -35.11 14.47
N THR A 232 18.19 -35.29 14.96
CA THR A 232 17.21 -36.23 14.39
C THR A 232 16.85 -35.90 12.93
N ALA A 233 16.58 -34.62 12.62
CA ALA A 233 16.27 -34.18 11.25
C ALA A 233 17.46 -34.34 10.29
N CYS A 234 18.70 -34.18 10.78
CA CYS A 234 19.91 -34.44 10.01
C CYS A 234 20.10 -35.93 9.70
N ASN A 235 19.76 -36.83 10.63
CA ASN A 235 19.75 -38.28 10.41
C ASN A 235 18.72 -38.66 9.34
N TRP A 236 17.45 -38.28 9.51
CA TRP A 236 16.38 -38.56 8.52
C TRP A 236 16.71 -38.03 7.12
N ARG A 237 17.28 -36.83 7.01
CA ARG A 237 17.74 -36.27 5.73
C ARG A 237 18.82 -37.12 5.07
N SER A 238 19.73 -37.68 5.86
CA SER A 238 20.81 -38.55 5.39
C SER A 238 20.30 -39.92 4.97
N GLU A 239 19.35 -40.49 5.72
CA GLU A 239 18.68 -41.75 5.41
C GLU A 239 17.84 -41.66 4.13
N MET A 240 16.99 -40.63 4.00
CA MET A 240 16.21 -40.40 2.78
C MET A 240 17.09 -40.19 1.54
N LYS A 241 18.24 -39.52 1.69
CA LYS A 241 19.21 -39.41 0.59
C LYS A 241 19.79 -40.77 0.21
N ALA A 242 20.24 -41.55 1.19
CA ALA A 242 20.78 -42.89 0.95
C ALA A 242 19.74 -43.83 0.29
N GLU A 243 18.46 -43.69 0.64
CA GLU A 243 17.37 -44.46 0.01
C GLU A 243 17.08 -43.99 -1.42
N MET A 244 17.07 -42.69 -1.69
CA MET A 244 16.96 -42.15 -3.05
C MET A 244 18.12 -42.62 -3.94
N ASP A 245 19.35 -42.66 -3.39
CA ASP A 245 20.54 -43.15 -4.09
C ASP A 245 20.48 -44.68 -4.36
N ARG A 246 19.75 -45.46 -3.55
CA ARG A 246 19.46 -46.90 -3.80
C ARG A 246 18.39 -47.11 -4.87
N VAL A 247 17.30 -46.33 -4.84
CA VAL A 247 16.18 -46.45 -5.78
C VAL A 247 16.54 -45.91 -7.18
N ALA A 248 17.49 -44.98 -7.29
CA ALA A 248 17.94 -44.42 -8.56
C ALA A 248 18.43 -45.47 -9.60
N PRO A 249 19.34 -46.41 -9.29
CA PRO A 249 19.76 -47.45 -10.23
C PRO A 249 18.64 -48.46 -10.56
N GLU A 250 17.74 -48.78 -9.61
CA GLU A 250 16.61 -49.67 -9.89
C GLU A 250 15.62 -49.02 -10.86
N ARG A 251 15.28 -47.75 -10.65
CA ARG A 251 14.46 -46.96 -11.60
C ARG A 251 15.11 -46.88 -12.98
N LYS A 252 16.44 -46.72 -13.05
CA LYS A 252 17.18 -46.73 -14.31
C LYS A 252 17.08 -48.10 -15.01
N LYS A 253 17.31 -49.20 -14.29
CA LYS A 253 17.20 -50.56 -14.80
C LYS A 253 15.79 -50.87 -15.32
N LEU A 254 14.74 -50.48 -14.59
CA LEU A 254 13.35 -50.63 -15.02
C LEU A 254 13.05 -49.80 -16.30
N SER A 255 13.55 -48.57 -16.39
CA SER A 255 13.43 -47.72 -17.58
C SER A 255 14.15 -48.32 -18.80
N GLU A 256 15.33 -48.92 -18.59
CA GLU A 256 16.06 -49.66 -19.63
C GLU A 256 15.27 -50.90 -20.07
N GLN A 257 14.71 -51.68 -19.13
CA GLN A 257 13.86 -52.84 -19.45
C GLN A 257 12.58 -52.45 -20.21
N VAL A 258 11.92 -51.33 -19.86
CA VAL A 258 10.74 -50.83 -20.60
C VAL A 258 11.13 -50.46 -22.02
N ARG A 259 12.17 -49.64 -22.22
CA ARG A 259 12.66 -49.26 -23.55
C ARG A 259 13.06 -50.47 -24.39
N ASP A 260 13.70 -51.46 -23.79
CA ASP A 260 14.15 -52.66 -24.51
C ASP A 260 12.96 -53.57 -24.89
N LEU A 261 11.85 -53.54 -24.13
CA LEU A 261 10.57 -54.16 -24.51
C LEU A 261 9.81 -53.36 -25.57
N GLU A 262 9.84 -52.02 -25.53
CA GLU A 262 9.28 -51.15 -26.57
C GLU A 262 9.97 -51.38 -27.92
N ASN A 263 11.30 -51.49 -27.92
CA ASN A 263 12.09 -51.83 -29.11
C ASN A 263 11.72 -53.22 -29.68
N GLN A 264 11.54 -54.23 -28.82
CA GLN A 264 11.08 -55.57 -29.25
C GLN A 264 9.67 -55.52 -29.84
N LEU A 265 8.77 -54.76 -29.23
CA LEU A 265 7.38 -54.62 -29.67
C LEU A 265 7.27 -53.88 -31.00
N GLU A 266 8.15 -52.90 -31.26
CA GLU A 266 8.21 -52.21 -32.56
C GLU A 266 8.85 -53.10 -33.65
N GLY A 267 9.83 -53.94 -33.31
CA GLY A 267 10.32 -54.99 -34.21
C GLY A 267 9.19 -55.94 -34.65
N LEU A 268 8.44 -56.47 -33.68
CA LEU A 268 7.26 -57.32 -33.89
C LEU A 268 6.05 -56.62 -34.55
N ARG A 269 6.08 -55.28 -34.68
CA ARG A 269 5.15 -54.49 -35.51
C ARG A 269 5.67 -54.39 -36.94
N SER A 270 6.95 -54.07 -37.13
CA SER A 270 7.60 -53.96 -38.43
C SER A 270 7.54 -55.29 -39.19
N GLU A 271 7.88 -56.41 -38.55
CA GLU A 271 7.78 -57.76 -39.13
C GLU A 271 6.35 -58.07 -39.62
N ARG A 272 5.34 -57.76 -38.81
CA ARG A 272 3.92 -57.93 -39.20
C ARG A 272 3.46 -56.94 -40.26
N ALA A 273 4.00 -55.73 -40.31
CA ALA A 273 3.71 -54.77 -41.37
C ALA A 273 4.28 -55.25 -42.71
N GLU A 274 5.48 -55.82 -42.72
CA GLU A 274 6.08 -56.45 -43.92
C GLU A 274 5.31 -57.71 -44.34
N GLU A 275 4.92 -58.57 -43.41
CA GLU A 275 4.08 -59.75 -43.71
C GLU A 275 2.71 -59.33 -44.28
N ILE A 276 2.05 -58.32 -43.69
CA ILE A 276 0.79 -57.77 -44.21
C ILE A 276 0.98 -57.16 -45.60
N ALA A 277 2.08 -56.45 -45.86
CA ALA A 277 2.39 -55.89 -47.18
C ALA A 277 2.61 -57.00 -48.22
N LYS A 278 3.37 -58.05 -47.87
CA LYS A 278 3.58 -59.24 -48.70
C LYS A 278 2.26 -59.94 -49.02
N LEU A 279 1.49 -60.33 -48.00
CA LEU A 279 0.18 -60.98 -48.17
C LEU A 279 -0.82 -60.11 -48.94
N THR A 280 -0.73 -58.78 -48.82
CA THR A 280 -1.56 -57.84 -49.61
C THR A 280 -1.16 -57.85 -51.08
N SER A 281 0.14 -57.91 -51.40
CA SER A 281 0.62 -58.02 -52.78
C SER A 281 0.29 -59.37 -53.43
N GLU A 282 0.42 -60.48 -52.68
CA GLU A 282 0.03 -61.82 -53.12
C GLU A 282 -1.49 -61.90 -53.33
N LYS A 283 -2.29 -61.37 -52.39
CA LYS A 283 -3.74 -61.23 -52.53
C LYS A 283 -4.12 -60.43 -53.77
N LYS A 284 -3.43 -59.32 -54.04
CA LYS A 284 -3.68 -58.52 -55.25
C LYS A 284 -3.38 -59.31 -56.51
N ALA A 285 -2.23 -59.99 -56.60
CA ALA A 285 -1.87 -60.83 -57.74
C ALA A 285 -2.87 -61.98 -57.96
N LEU A 286 -3.42 -62.55 -56.88
CA LEU A 286 -4.49 -63.55 -56.96
C LEU A 286 -5.84 -62.94 -57.38
N GLN A 287 -6.17 -61.72 -56.96
CA GLN A 287 -7.38 -60.98 -57.39
C GLN A 287 -7.29 -60.49 -58.84
N ASP A 288 -6.10 -60.20 -59.34
CA ASP A 288 -5.86 -59.86 -60.75
C ASP A 288 -6.04 -61.13 -61.61
N ARG A 289 -5.38 -62.24 -61.25
CA ARG A 289 -5.59 -63.56 -61.89
C ARG A 289 -7.03 -64.07 -61.81
N LEU A 290 -7.75 -63.78 -60.71
CA LEU A 290 -9.17 -64.10 -60.59
C LEU A 290 -9.99 -63.30 -61.60
N ARG A 291 -9.75 -61.99 -61.74
CA ARG A 291 -10.44 -61.15 -62.73
C ARG A 291 -10.14 -61.55 -64.17
N ASP A 292 -8.93 -62.02 -64.47
CA ASP A 292 -8.61 -62.62 -65.76
C ASP A 292 -9.43 -63.88 -66.03
N ALA A 293 -9.59 -64.75 -65.02
CA ALA A 293 -10.39 -65.97 -65.10
C ALA A 293 -11.91 -65.70 -65.13
N GLU A 294 -12.40 -64.72 -64.37
CA GLU A 294 -13.78 -64.24 -64.42
C GLU A 294 -14.11 -63.65 -65.80
N SER A 295 -13.16 -62.95 -66.42
CA SER A 295 -13.31 -62.42 -67.79
C SER A 295 -13.40 -63.56 -68.82
N GLN A 296 -12.59 -64.61 -68.68
CA GLN A 296 -12.70 -65.83 -69.49
C GLN A 296 -14.06 -66.53 -69.27
N ILE A 297 -14.51 -66.64 -68.01
CA ILE A 297 -15.82 -67.21 -67.67
C ILE A 297 -16.96 -66.36 -68.23
N LEU A 298 -16.86 -65.03 -68.26
CA LEU A 298 -17.87 -64.15 -68.87
C LEU A 298 -17.94 -64.32 -70.40
N GLN A 299 -16.82 -64.58 -71.06
CA GLN A 299 -16.80 -64.94 -72.49
C GLN A 299 -17.48 -66.31 -72.73
N LEU A 300 -17.16 -67.33 -71.94
CA LEU A 300 -17.82 -68.65 -72.02
C LEU A 300 -19.32 -68.57 -71.67
N LYS A 301 -19.67 -67.81 -70.62
CA LYS A 301 -21.04 -67.69 -70.11
C LYS A 301 -21.91 -66.81 -70.99
N SER A 302 -21.36 -65.85 -71.76
CA SER A 302 -22.14 -65.15 -72.79
C SER A 302 -22.44 -66.06 -73.99
N ALA A 303 -21.52 -66.97 -74.35
CA ALA A 303 -21.79 -68.03 -75.34
C ALA A 303 -22.82 -69.08 -74.83
N GLU A 304 -22.96 -69.27 -73.51
CA GLU A 304 -23.96 -70.17 -72.93
C GLU A 304 -25.32 -69.49 -72.62
N ALA A 305 -25.31 -68.25 -72.12
CA ALA A 305 -26.51 -67.50 -71.72
C ALA A 305 -27.39 -67.06 -72.89
N GLY A 306 -26.92 -67.21 -74.13
CA GLY A 306 -27.77 -67.21 -75.32
C GLY A 306 -28.82 -68.35 -75.33
N ARG A 307 -28.82 -69.27 -74.36
CA ARG A 307 -29.74 -70.41 -74.29
C ARG A 307 -31.08 -70.13 -73.60
N LYS A 308 -31.15 -69.73 -72.30
CA LYS A 308 -32.41 -69.76 -71.48
C LYS A 308 -32.49 -68.72 -70.34
N ARG A 309 -33.70 -68.39 -69.84
CA ARG A 309 -34.00 -67.44 -68.73
C ARG A 309 -35.39 -67.74 -68.09
N SER A 310 -35.67 -67.19 -66.89
CA SER A 310 -36.98 -67.10 -66.16
C SER A 310 -37.49 -68.37 -65.43
N ASP A 311 -38.08 -68.39 -64.21
CA ASP A 311 -38.17 -67.46 -63.03
C ASP A 311 -38.49 -68.26 -61.71
N GLU A 312 -38.89 -67.64 -60.58
CA GLU A 312 -38.73 -68.13 -59.18
C GLU A 312 -40.00 -68.52 -58.33
N GLU A 313 -39.79 -69.32 -57.26
CA GLU A 313 -40.42 -69.28 -55.88
C GLU A 313 -41.96 -69.52 -55.63
N PRO A 314 -42.53 -69.54 -54.37
CA PRO A 314 -42.10 -70.15 -53.08
C PRO A 314 -43.25 -70.82 -52.22
N LYS A 315 -42.98 -71.15 -50.92
CA LYS A 315 -43.86 -71.16 -49.68
C LYS A 315 -44.12 -72.48 -48.93
N ARG A 316 -44.04 -72.44 -47.57
CA ARG A 316 -45.05 -72.92 -46.56
C ARG A 316 -44.59 -72.70 -45.10
N TYR A 317 -45.54 -72.64 -44.16
CA TYR A 317 -45.34 -72.44 -42.71
C TYR A 317 -46.04 -73.54 -41.88
N ALA A 318 -45.47 -73.96 -40.74
CA ALA A 318 -46.13 -74.85 -39.76
C ALA A 318 -45.47 -74.89 -38.35
N THR A 319 -44.20 -74.50 -38.19
CA THR A 319 -43.39 -74.77 -36.98
C THR A 319 -43.42 -73.69 -35.89
N GLU A 320 -43.96 -72.51 -36.17
CA GLU A 320 -43.80 -71.30 -35.33
C GLU A 320 -44.61 -71.31 -34.02
N ASN A 321 -45.63 -72.15 -33.89
CA ASN A 321 -46.51 -72.12 -32.70
C ASN A 321 -45.95 -72.89 -31.49
N ILE A 322 -45.01 -73.82 -31.68
CA ILE A 322 -44.37 -74.53 -30.56
C ILE A 322 -43.30 -73.63 -29.93
N THR A 323 -42.41 -73.08 -30.76
CA THR A 323 -41.32 -72.20 -30.33
C THR A 323 -41.84 -70.94 -29.61
N ARG A 324 -42.99 -70.40 -30.02
CA ARG A 324 -43.61 -69.23 -29.38
C ARG A 324 -43.96 -69.44 -27.91
N GLU A 325 -44.38 -70.64 -27.52
CA GLU A 325 -44.78 -70.93 -26.14
C GLU A 325 -43.58 -71.27 -25.26
N GLU A 326 -42.57 -71.96 -25.80
CA GLU A 326 -41.27 -72.17 -25.15
C GLU A 326 -40.59 -70.83 -24.80
N ILE A 327 -40.67 -69.85 -25.71
CA ILE A 327 -40.21 -68.46 -25.48
C ILE A 327 -40.98 -67.80 -24.33
N ARG A 328 -42.31 -68.01 -24.22
CA ARG A 328 -43.13 -67.43 -23.14
C ARG A 328 -42.72 -67.96 -21.77
N GLN A 329 -42.56 -69.27 -21.63
CA GLN A 329 -42.13 -69.91 -20.38
C GLN A 329 -40.74 -69.41 -19.95
N SER A 330 -39.80 -69.31 -20.90
CA SER A 330 -38.44 -68.83 -20.68
C SER A 330 -38.40 -67.38 -20.17
N LEU A 331 -39.24 -66.50 -20.74
CA LEU A 331 -39.36 -65.11 -20.29
C LEU A 331 -39.91 -64.98 -18.87
N GLU A 332 -40.88 -65.81 -18.47
CA GLU A 332 -41.46 -65.79 -17.11
C GLU A 332 -40.45 -66.25 -16.04
N ASP A 333 -39.60 -67.24 -16.34
CA ASP A 333 -38.51 -67.67 -15.47
C ASP A 333 -37.38 -66.63 -15.40
N GLU A 334 -37.05 -65.97 -16.52
CA GLU A 334 -36.03 -64.90 -16.54
C GLU A 334 -36.48 -63.67 -15.74
N ILE A 335 -37.75 -63.26 -15.87
CA ILE A 335 -38.35 -62.21 -15.03
C ILE A 335 -38.27 -62.57 -13.54
N ARG A 336 -38.38 -63.86 -13.18
CA ARG A 336 -38.22 -64.32 -11.79
C ARG A 336 -36.77 -64.21 -11.31
N ARG A 337 -35.80 -64.63 -12.13
CA ARG A 337 -34.36 -64.47 -11.85
C ARG A 337 -33.99 -63.00 -11.65
N LEU A 338 -34.37 -62.14 -12.60
CA LEU A 338 -34.07 -60.70 -12.55
C LEU A 338 -34.66 -60.02 -11.30
N ARG A 339 -35.88 -60.37 -10.87
CA ARG A 339 -36.46 -59.86 -9.61
C ARG A 339 -35.65 -60.26 -8.38
N GLN A 340 -35.13 -61.48 -8.33
CA GLN A 340 -34.28 -61.94 -7.23
C GLN A 340 -32.95 -61.17 -7.20
N THR A 341 -32.29 -61.00 -8.35
CA THR A 341 -31.05 -60.23 -8.47
C THR A 341 -31.26 -58.76 -8.11
N VAL A 342 -32.35 -58.12 -8.57
CA VAL A 342 -32.69 -56.74 -8.19
C VAL A 342 -32.85 -56.63 -6.66
N GLY A 343 -33.62 -57.52 -6.04
CA GLY A 343 -33.81 -57.52 -4.57
C GLY A 343 -32.50 -57.70 -3.78
N GLN A 344 -31.55 -58.48 -4.30
CA GLN A 344 -30.20 -58.59 -3.74
C GLN A 344 -29.41 -57.28 -3.89
N THR A 345 -29.39 -56.69 -5.10
CA THR A 345 -28.68 -55.42 -5.33
C THR A 345 -29.27 -54.24 -4.56
N GLU A 346 -30.58 -54.22 -4.32
CA GLU A 346 -31.21 -53.23 -3.43
C GLU A 346 -30.85 -53.45 -1.94
N GLY A 347 -30.68 -54.70 -1.51
CA GLY A 347 -30.20 -55.03 -0.17
C GLY A 347 -28.77 -54.53 0.04
N GLU A 348 -27.86 -54.90 -0.87
CA GLU A 348 -26.48 -54.39 -0.90
C GLU A 348 -26.43 -52.85 -1.00
N LYS A 349 -27.34 -52.24 -1.76
CA LYS A 349 -27.43 -50.79 -1.88
C LYS A 349 -27.81 -50.17 -0.53
N ARG A 350 -28.84 -50.68 0.14
CA ARG A 350 -29.29 -50.19 1.45
C ARG A 350 -28.20 -50.34 2.52
N GLU A 351 -27.47 -51.47 2.55
CA GLU A 351 -26.31 -51.65 3.44
C GLU A 351 -25.20 -50.60 3.16
N LYS A 352 -24.94 -50.28 1.89
CA LYS A 352 -23.96 -49.25 1.50
C LYS A 352 -24.45 -47.84 1.85
N GLU A 353 -25.74 -47.55 1.73
CA GLU A 353 -26.35 -46.27 2.14
C GLU A 353 -26.34 -46.11 3.67
N GLU A 354 -26.64 -47.15 4.44
CA GLU A 354 -26.56 -47.16 5.91
C GLU A 354 -25.12 -46.93 6.39
N ARG A 355 -24.13 -47.61 5.78
CA ARG A 355 -22.71 -47.39 6.09
C ARG A 355 -22.20 -46.01 5.64
N ILE A 356 -22.78 -45.40 4.59
CA ILE A 356 -22.50 -44.00 4.25
C ILE A 356 -23.01 -43.08 5.36
N ALA A 357 -24.22 -43.30 5.88
CA ALA A 357 -24.76 -42.52 7.00
C ALA A 357 -23.90 -42.67 8.28
N GLU A 358 -23.39 -43.88 8.60
CA GLU A 358 -22.41 -44.08 9.70
C GLU A 358 -21.13 -43.24 9.49
N TYR A 359 -20.60 -43.20 8.26
CA TYR A 359 -19.43 -42.39 7.94
C TYR A 359 -19.74 -40.89 7.98
N GLU A 360 -20.93 -40.47 7.56
CA GLU A 360 -21.39 -39.08 7.66
C GLU A 360 -21.55 -38.64 9.12
N GLU A 361 -22.21 -39.41 9.99
CA GLU A 361 -22.30 -39.10 11.43
C GLU A 361 -20.90 -39.02 12.04
N ARG A 362 -20.01 -39.96 11.70
CA ARG A 362 -18.62 -39.93 12.16
C ARG A 362 -17.84 -38.71 11.65
N ILE A 363 -18.09 -38.26 10.42
CA ILE A 363 -17.50 -37.03 9.86
C ILE A 363 -18.00 -35.80 10.63
N HIS A 364 -19.31 -35.67 10.84
CA HIS A 364 -19.88 -34.57 11.65
C HIS A 364 -19.37 -34.60 13.10
N SER A 365 -19.22 -35.77 13.72
CA SER A 365 -18.62 -35.93 15.05
C SER A 365 -17.14 -35.52 15.09
N MET A 366 -16.37 -35.83 14.04
CA MET A 366 -14.99 -35.37 13.92
C MET A 366 -14.90 -33.87 13.62
N GLN A 367 -15.84 -33.30 12.85
CA GLN A 367 -15.94 -31.87 12.59
C GLN A 367 -16.28 -31.09 13.87
N ALA A 368 -17.33 -31.46 14.61
CA ALA A 368 -17.68 -30.85 15.89
C ALA A 368 -16.54 -30.94 16.92
N ARG A 369 -15.74 -32.02 16.90
CA ARG A 369 -14.52 -32.12 17.70
C ARG A 369 -13.39 -31.22 17.19
N LEU A 370 -13.20 -31.08 15.88
CA LEU A 370 -12.22 -30.15 15.30
C LEU A 370 -12.61 -28.70 15.57
N GLU A 371 -13.90 -28.36 15.53
CA GLU A 371 -14.46 -27.07 15.91
C GLU A 371 -14.21 -26.81 17.40
N ALA A 372 -14.55 -27.74 18.30
CA ALA A 372 -14.24 -27.62 19.72
C ALA A 372 -12.73 -27.52 20.01
N TYR A 373 -11.86 -28.19 19.23
CA TYR A 373 -10.42 -28.00 19.32
C TYR A 373 -9.97 -26.65 18.75
N GLN A 374 -10.61 -26.13 17.69
CA GLN A 374 -10.34 -24.79 17.14
C GLN A 374 -10.78 -23.68 18.10
N GLU A 375 -11.96 -23.79 18.72
CA GLU A 375 -12.43 -22.88 19.78
C GLU A 375 -11.51 -22.95 21.00
N CYS A 376 -11.06 -24.14 21.41
CA CYS A 376 -10.10 -24.31 22.49
C CYS A 376 -8.74 -23.67 22.13
N ILE A 377 -8.23 -23.88 20.92
CA ILE A 377 -6.99 -23.25 20.42
C ILE A 377 -7.15 -21.74 20.31
N GLN A 378 -8.29 -21.23 19.83
CA GLN A 378 -8.57 -19.79 19.75
C GLN A 378 -8.64 -19.19 21.15
N SER A 379 -9.36 -19.82 22.09
CA SER A 379 -9.42 -19.41 23.50
C SER A 379 -8.04 -19.42 24.17
N LEU A 380 -7.23 -20.46 23.91
CA LEU A 380 -5.84 -20.52 24.41
C LEU A 380 -4.93 -19.50 23.73
N VAL A 381 -5.13 -19.17 22.45
CA VAL A 381 -4.38 -18.12 21.73
C VAL A 381 -4.81 -16.72 22.18
N THR A 382 -6.08 -16.52 22.54
CA THR A 382 -6.56 -15.27 23.16
C THR A 382 -6.05 -15.15 24.59
N GLN A 383 -6.09 -16.21 25.41
CA GLN A 383 -5.54 -16.20 26.77
C GLN A 383 -4.01 -16.05 26.78
N LEU A 384 -3.31 -16.73 25.87
CA LEU A 384 -1.87 -16.55 25.67
C LEU A 384 -1.56 -15.17 25.07
N GLY A 385 -2.41 -14.62 24.21
CA GLY A 385 -2.27 -13.25 23.69
C GLY A 385 -2.51 -12.20 24.78
N GLU A 386 -3.45 -12.43 25.69
CA GLU A 386 -3.68 -11.59 26.88
C GLU A 386 -2.54 -11.70 27.89
N GLU A 387 -2.04 -12.90 28.20
CA GLU A 387 -0.87 -13.08 29.06
C GLU A 387 0.40 -12.51 28.41
N MET A 388 0.66 -12.81 27.14
CA MET A 388 1.74 -12.18 26.39
C MET A 388 1.54 -10.68 26.20
N SER A 389 0.34 -10.11 26.37
CA SER A 389 0.13 -8.66 26.39
C SER A 389 0.25 -8.04 27.79
N ARG A 390 -0.01 -8.81 28.85
CA ARG A 390 0.22 -8.41 30.25
C ARG A 390 1.69 -8.50 30.64
N HIS A 391 2.40 -9.47 30.08
CA HIS A 391 3.83 -9.70 30.28
C HIS A 391 4.67 -9.40 29.03
N ALA A 392 4.11 -8.76 27.99
CA ALA A 392 4.81 -8.33 26.76
C ALA A 392 6.18 -7.69 27.01
N PRO A 393 6.35 -6.82 28.03
CA PRO A 393 7.61 -6.14 28.25
C PRO A 393 8.49 -6.84 29.32
N LEU A 394 8.02 -7.97 29.89
CA LEU A 394 8.81 -8.90 30.73
C LEU A 394 9.48 -10.02 29.92
N TYR A 395 8.82 -10.53 28.86
CA TYR A 395 9.30 -11.66 28.06
C TYR A 395 9.48 -11.28 26.59
N GLY A 396 10.74 -11.16 26.16
CA GLY A 396 11.07 -10.94 24.75
C GLY A 396 10.55 -12.07 23.85
N ALA A 397 9.71 -11.71 22.88
CA ALA A 397 9.11 -12.65 21.93
C ALA A 397 10.14 -13.32 20.99
N ASP A 398 9.66 -14.28 20.18
CA ASP A 398 10.39 -14.95 19.10
C ASP A 398 11.55 -15.91 19.48
N LEU A 399 11.63 -16.40 20.73
CA LEU A 399 12.66 -17.36 21.20
C LEU A 399 12.87 -18.60 20.29
N ASP A 400 11.81 -19.10 19.64
CA ASP A 400 11.90 -20.24 18.71
C ASP A 400 12.47 -19.86 17.32
N ALA A 401 12.28 -18.60 16.90
CA ALA A 401 12.85 -18.07 15.66
C ALA A 401 14.33 -17.69 15.80
N LEU A 402 14.77 -17.31 17.00
CA LEU A 402 16.16 -16.97 17.31
C LEU A 402 17.14 -18.09 16.91
N SER A 403 18.29 -17.71 16.40
CA SER A 403 19.45 -18.58 16.18
C SER A 403 19.99 -19.16 17.50
N MET A 404 20.68 -20.30 17.44
CA MET A 404 21.40 -20.86 18.61
C MET A 404 22.34 -19.84 19.26
N LYS A 405 22.96 -18.96 18.46
CA LYS A 405 23.85 -17.90 18.94
C LYS A 405 23.11 -16.78 19.69
N GLU A 406 21.89 -16.49 19.31
CA GLU A 406 21.05 -15.48 19.97
C GLU A 406 20.48 -16.07 21.28
N LEU A 407 20.10 -17.34 21.26
CA LEU A 407 19.66 -18.09 22.45
C LEU A 407 20.81 -18.28 23.47
N GLU A 408 22.05 -18.46 23.01
CA GLU A 408 23.28 -18.41 23.82
C GLU A 408 23.54 -17.00 24.38
N THR A 409 23.34 -15.95 23.57
CA THR A 409 23.47 -14.55 24.00
C THR A 409 22.47 -14.19 25.11
N ILE A 410 21.22 -14.62 24.99
CA ILE A 410 20.18 -14.44 26.02
C ILE A 410 20.55 -15.18 27.31
N SER A 411 21.10 -16.40 27.21
CA SER A 411 21.59 -17.15 28.37
C SER A 411 22.71 -16.40 29.10
N CYS A 412 23.68 -15.84 28.36
CA CYS A 412 24.74 -15.01 28.92
C CYS A 412 24.20 -13.77 29.67
N ILE A 413 23.20 -13.08 29.12
CA ILE A 413 22.58 -11.90 29.75
C ILE A 413 21.89 -12.30 31.07
N HIS A 414 21.12 -13.39 31.08
CA HIS A 414 20.45 -13.89 32.30
C HIS A 414 21.45 -14.35 33.37
N GLU A 415 22.54 -15.03 32.98
CA GLU A 415 23.61 -15.39 33.91
C GLU A 415 24.28 -14.16 34.54
N VAL A 416 24.58 -13.11 33.75
CA VAL A 416 25.19 -11.88 34.26
C VAL A 416 24.23 -11.16 35.22
N GLY A 417 22.95 -11.05 34.87
CA GLY A 417 21.91 -10.47 35.73
C GLY A 417 21.78 -11.22 37.06
N LEU A 418 21.76 -12.56 37.04
CA LEU A 418 21.73 -13.39 38.25
C LEU A 418 22.97 -13.21 39.14
N ARG A 419 24.16 -13.19 38.55
CA ARG A 419 25.42 -12.95 39.28
C ARG A 419 25.41 -11.59 39.98
N GLN A 420 24.85 -10.56 39.34
CA GLN A 420 24.68 -9.22 39.91
C GLN A 420 23.62 -9.20 41.04
N ILE A 421 22.48 -9.85 40.84
CA ILE A 421 21.43 -10.03 41.87
C ILE A 421 22.00 -10.71 43.11
N HIS A 422 22.69 -11.85 42.96
CA HIS A 422 23.31 -12.57 44.06
C HIS A 422 24.39 -11.74 44.77
N ALA A 423 25.19 -10.96 44.04
CA ALA A 423 26.18 -10.06 44.64
C ALA A 423 25.53 -8.97 45.52
N ILE A 424 24.44 -8.34 45.06
CA ILE A 424 23.71 -7.32 45.82
C ILE A 424 23.01 -7.95 47.05
N GLN A 425 22.42 -9.15 46.91
CA GLN A 425 21.87 -9.89 48.04
C GLN A 425 22.96 -10.22 49.09
N GLN A 426 24.17 -10.61 48.66
CA GLN A 426 25.28 -10.91 49.57
C GLN A 426 25.82 -9.66 50.28
N GLN A 427 25.96 -8.53 49.58
CA GLN A 427 26.35 -7.25 50.20
C GLN A 427 25.35 -6.84 51.29
N ARG A 428 24.04 -6.91 51.00
CA ARG A 428 22.97 -6.58 51.95
C ARG A 428 22.86 -7.56 53.13
N LYS A 429 23.20 -8.84 52.94
CA LYS A 429 23.27 -9.87 54.00
C LYS A 429 24.61 -9.87 54.75
N GLY A 430 25.59 -9.03 54.36
CA GLY A 430 26.99 -9.14 54.78
C GLY A 430 27.54 -8.04 55.70
N SER A 431 26.72 -7.10 56.19
CA SER A 431 27.20 -5.97 57.02
C SER A 431 27.17 -6.27 58.54
N PRO A 432 28.32 -6.43 59.21
CA PRO A 432 28.42 -6.28 60.67
C PRO A 432 28.36 -4.80 61.08
N LEU A 433 28.00 -4.55 62.33
CA LEU A 433 27.69 -3.24 62.93
C LEU A 433 28.65 -2.08 62.54
N SER A 434 28.06 -0.96 62.14
CA SER A 434 28.55 0.38 62.55
C SER A 434 27.40 1.40 62.49
N SER A 435 27.25 2.20 63.56
CA SER A 435 26.15 3.17 63.73
C SER A 435 26.67 4.60 63.86
N PRO A 436 25.85 5.59 63.45
CA PRO A 436 25.65 6.80 64.25
C PRO A 436 24.17 6.87 64.69
N ILE A 437 23.81 6.82 65.98
CA ILE A 437 23.96 7.84 67.06
C ILE A 437 22.66 8.68 67.23
N VAL A 438 22.10 8.64 68.46
CA VAL A 438 21.06 9.54 69.04
C VAL A 438 19.62 9.44 68.46
N SER A 439 18.53 9.49 69.24
CA SER A 439 18.26 9.13 70.65
C SER A 439 16.72 8.92 70.86
N PRO A 440 16.06 8.93 72.05
CA PRO A 440 15.19 7.81 72.45
C PRO A 440 13.68 8.15 72.61
N HIS A 441 12.83 7.16 72.93
CA HIS A 441 11.89 7.22 74.07
C HIS A 441 11.19 5.88 74.40
N THR A 442 11.52 5.33 75.58
CA THR A 442 10.59 4.86 76.64
C THR A 442 9.45 3.83 76.36
N LEU A 443 9.71 2.53 76.69
CA LEU A 443 8.89 1.55 77.49
C LEU A 443 7.38 1.26 77.15
N PRO A 444 6.76 0.18 77.68
CA PRO A 444 7.20 -1.20 78.00
C PRO A 444 6.27 -2.30 77.37
N PRO A 445 6.51 -3.62 77.55
CA PRO A 445 5.76 -4.69 76.87
C PRO A 445 4.59 -5.30 77.69
N HIS A 446 3.80 -6.17 77.04
CA HIS A 446 2.94 -7.18 77.67
C HIS A 446 3.21 -8.58 77.11
N ASP A 447 2.76 -9.62 77.81
CA ASP A 447 3.30 -10.99 77.82
C ASP A 447 2.18 -12.06 77.89
N GLN A 448 2.54 -13.35 77.80
CA GLN A 448 1.78 -14.58 78.14
C GLN A 448 0.82 -15.22 77.09
N GLY A 449 0.75 -16.57 77.08
CA GLY A 449 -0.33 -17.39 76.47
C GLY A 449 0.09 -18.52 75.48
N LEU A 450 1.02 -19.42 75.80
CA LEU A 450 0.76 -20.79 76.33
C LEU A 450 -0.17 -21.75 75.51
N TYR A 451 0.46 -22.68 74.75
CA TYR A 451 0.26 -24.16 74.61
C TYR A 451 -1.09 -24.88 74.94
N PRO A 452 -1.31 -26.17 74.54
CA PRO A 452 -0.91 -26.96 73.34
C PRO A 452 -2.07 -27.84 72.78
N THR A 453 -1.81 -28.81 71.87
CA THR A 453 -2.19 -30.28 71.98
C THR A 453 -2.08 -31.06 70.66
N VAL A 454 -1.31 -32.17 70.67
CA VAL A 454 -0.98 -33.18 69.61
C VAL A 454 -0.40 -34.43 70.35
N PRO A 455 -0.27 -35.70 69.85
CA PRO A 455 -0.76 -36.42 68.64
C PRO A 455 -1.86 -37.45 69.07
N PRO A 456 -1.87 -38.82 68.94
CA PRO A 456 -1.12 -39.84 68.15
C PRO A 456 -2.04 -40.83 67.31
N PRO A 457 -1.92 -42.20 67.29
CA PRO A 457 -1.43 -42.85 66.07
C PRO A 457 -2.17 -44.10 65.51
N VAL A 458 -1.83 -44.44 64.26
CA VAL A 458 -1.92 -45.78 63.63
C VAL A 458 -0.59 -46.02 62.85
N ALA A 459 -0.26 -47.25 62.45
CA ALA A 459 1.08 -47.63 61.94
C ALA A 459 1.10 -48.72 60.85
N ALA A 460 2.32 -49.10 60.43
CA ALA A 460 2.73 -50.05 59.36
C ALA A 460 2.70 -49.49 57.90
N GLY A 461 3.65 -49.83 57.01
CA GLY A 461 4.87 -50.65 57.19
C GLY A 461 5.84 -50.59 55.98
N LEU A 462 7.11 -50.96 56.20
CA LEU A 462 8.28 -50.87 55.30
C LEU A 462 9.38 -51.86 55.80
N PRO A 463 10.54 -52.11 55.12
CA PRO A 463 10.97 -51.95 53.70
C PRO A 463 11.53 -53.33 53.18
N PRO A 464 12.62 -53.52 52.38
CA PRO A 464 13.45 -52.69 51.46
C PRO A 464 13.49 -53.31 50.01
N SER A 465 14.54 -53.41 49.16
CA SER A 465 16.00 -53.17 49.22
C SER A 465 16.74 -53.18 47.85
N VAL A 466 17.91 -52.53 47.79
CA VAL A 466 19.15 -52.83 47.00
C VAL A 466 19.14 -52.89 45.44
N MET A 467 20.04 -52.09 44.82
CA MET A 467 20.58 -52.23 43.45
C MET A 467 21.96 -52.95 43.46
N PRO A 468 22.54 -53.43 42.32
CA PRO A 468 23.41 -52.55 41.51
C PRO A 468 23.59 -52.90 40.00
N ASN A 469 24.38 -52.07 39.32
CA ASN A 469 24.88 -52.12 37.93
C ASN A 469 25.38 -53.48 37.39
N GLY A 470 25.32 -53.68 36.06
CA GLY A 470 26.04 -54.76 35.37
C GLY A 470 26.17 -54.59 33.84
N ILE A 471 27.40 -54.51 33.34
CA ILE A 471 27.75 -54.49 31.90
C ILE A 471 27.76 -55.94 31.36
N GLY A 472 27.30 -56.19 30.13
CA GLY A 472 27.42 -57.50 29.49
C GLY A 472 27.08 -57.48 27.98
N MET A 473 27.82 -58.26 27.17
CA MET A 473 27.66 -58.33 25.72
C MET A 473 27.12 -59.71 25.25
N HIS A 474 26.68 -59.72 23.99
CA HIS A 474 26.91 -60.77 22.97
C HIS A 474 25.94 -61.97 22.78
N HIS A 475 25.70 -62.21 21.48
CA HIS A 475 25.49 -63.50 20.78
C HIS A 475 24.14 -64.29 20.82
N SER A 476 23.37 -64.08 19.74
CA SER A 476 23.17 -65.08 18.65
C SER A 476 21.99 -66.09 18.67
N ASN A 477 21.71 -66.57 17.44
CA ASN A 477 20.84 -67.66 16.99
C ASN A 477 19.30 -67.52 17.13
N ARG A 478 18.43 -68.15 16.32
CA ARG A 478 18.38 -68.54 14.87
C ARG A 478 17.49 -69.78 14.70
N HIS A 479 16.33 -69.61 14.08
CA HIS A 479 15.48 -70.62 13.42
C HIS A 479 14.61 -69.85 12.39
N VAL A 480 14.41 -70.20 11.11
CA VAL A 480 14.54 -71.46 10.33
C VAL A 480 13.51 -72.51 10.78
N ASN A 481 12.52 -72.93 9.98
CA ASN A 481 12.50 -73.12 8.51
C ASN A 481 11.08 -72.94 7.90
N GLY A 482 10.95 -72.94 6.56
CA GLY A 482 9.63 -72.99 5.91
C GLY A 482 9.62 -72.71 4.40
N ALA A 483 9.88 -73.72 3.56
CA ALA A 483 9.81 -73.60 2.10
C ALA A 483 9.12 -74.82 1.47
N MET A 484 8.16 -74.59 0.55
CA MET A 484 7.69 -75.59 -0.41
C MET A 484 7.14 -74.99 -1.71
N GLY A 485 7.47 -75.68 -2.78
CA GLY A 485 6.84 -75.78 -4.09
C GLY A 485 7.58 -76.94 -4.80
N PRO A 486 7.51 -77.10 -6.13
CA PRO A 486 6.46 -76.75 -7.10
C PRO A 486 5.95 -78.03 -7.84
N TRP A 487 5.18 -77.93 -8.96
CA TRP A 487 5.46 -78.61 -10.27
C TRP A 487 4.29 -78.64 -11.29
N PHE A 488 4.59 -78.08 -12.47
CA PHE A 488 4.45 -78.62 -13.86
C PHE A 488 3.19 -79.28 -14.47
N ASN A 489 3.08 -79.02 -15.80
CA ASN A 489 2.48 -79.81 -16.89
C ASN A 489 0.94 -79.88 -16.98
N HIS A 490 0.30 -79.98 -18.16
CA HIS A 490 0.74 -80.09 -19.58
C HIS A 490 0.03 -78.98 -20.43
N LYS A 491 0.24 -78.78 -21.74
CA LYS A 491 0.75 -79.66 -22.80
C LYS A 491 1.37 -78.87 -23.96
#